data_AF-A0A3D1F155-F1
#
_entry.id   AF-A0A3D1F155-F1
#
_cell.length_a   1.000
_cell.length_b   1.000
_cell.length_c   1.000
_cell.angle_alpha   90.00
_cell.angle_beta   90.00
_cell.angle_gamma   90.00
#
_symmetry.space_group_name_H-M   'P 1'
#
loop_
_entity.id
_entity.type
_entity.pdbx_description
1 polymer ?
#
loop_
_entity_poly.entity_id
_entity_poly.type
_entity_poly.pdbx_seq_one_letter_code
_entity_poly.pdbx_strand_id
1 'polypeptide(L)'
;MKAHTLVVLTIMFCMTALTYAAPKAPSPAGLVPGNAGKHGFVTIHPDTKRLMFEDGTDARFYGVCFQSYLEASNPISDEDMITLLDDLREMGVNVIRFQTHTSRMQEGSLGEKINPVSLDNRDRFFAHAIKRGIYLHMNLHTRGYAQALAKKNGGGSECIVMIDELIEMNNRFVSDMLNHVNPHTGRAYKDEPAIVSLQLGNEHHTYSRAGWRNNYLKHKGPIKQEVQRKFNAFLKGKYPTREALSKAWGDLLEAGEDPAKGNVPVCNPYVRTWKDTRDPNAKEQDMVLFCDAMQDRYHKIMRDLIRNKIGDKKHMISDNGWIRGDTLMRKTAHANLDMMDLQHYWPHGPRKRLAAKDAFAVSTIKDMGISILASMNTAREFDGIKKPGFITEYNSHLDNKYAWELYPVHAVMCNLAGIDGTTVWLYQSDNRPAWWSSDHWFSFNRVNSNVGDRLIPFVLGAYLARVDVKEEINSAMLKQLAQRVDAGKAKGLSVDFDASLAEQLAAKSFVSSDKQVMMDFPAGTMLLDKPQAIFHVGSGSFKHPLLTFTPYNTDQRYCIGLFALDDKPLTESKMIRVFSIVDGTLNMPGFAGTWQPNNRFNKPTRNGTSQVENQWTLDRAPNGLYFDLLR
;
A
#
# COMPACT_ATOMS: atom_id res chain seq x y z
N MET A 1 -16.28 33.48 57.45
CA MET A 1 -17.17 32.93 56.40
C MET A 1 -16.73 33.25 54.97
N LYS A 2 -16.42 34.51 54.58
CA LYS A 2 -16.12 34.85 53.17
C LYS A 2 -14.86 34.21 52.56
N ALA A 3 -13.80 33.96 53.34
CA ALA A 3 -12.56 33.36 52.83
C ALA A 3 -12.68 31.86 52.51
N HIS A 4 -13.44 31.11 53.31
CA HIS A 4 -13.67 29.68 53.06
C HIS A 4 -14.56 29.44 51.83
N THR A 5 -15.57 30.28 51.63
CA THR A 5 -16.45 30.19 50.45
C THR A 5 -15.69 30.49 49.15
N LEU A 6 -14.74 31.42 49.17
CA LEU A 6 -13.92 31.76 48.00
C LEU A 6 -12.92 30.64 47.65
N VAL A 7 -12.32 30.00 48.66
CA VAL A 7 -11.43 28.85 48.46
C VAL A 7 -12.18 27.64 47.91
N VAL A 8 -13.37 27.35 48.43
CA VAL A 8 -14.21 26.25 47.95
C VAL A 8 -14.71 26.50 46.52
N LEU A 9 -15.09 27.73 46.17
CA LEU A 9 -15.46 28.09 44.79
C LEU A 9 -14.27 28.02 43.83
N THR A 10 -13.07 28.44 44.25
CA THR A 10 -11.85 28.36 43.43
C THR A 10 -11.44 26.90 43.21
N ILE A 11 -11.53 26.05 44.24
CA ILE A 11 -11.28 24.61 44.14
C ILE A 11 -12.34 23.95 43.24
N MET A 12 -13.61 24.31 43.35
CA MET A 12 -14.65 23.80 42.44
C MET A 12 -14.42 24.25 41.00
N PHE A 13 -14.04 25.51 40.75
CA PHE A 13 -13.74 26.03 39.41
C PHE A 13 -12.49 25.39 38.80
N CYS A 14 -11.45 25.15 39.60
CA CYS A 14 -10.28 24.39 39.18
C CYS A 14 -10.62 22.92 38.91
N MET A 15 -11.49 22.28 39.70
CA MET A 15 -11.97 20.92 39.46
C MET A 15 -12.92 20.81 38.26
N THR A 16 -13.70 21.85 37.93
CA THR A 16 -14.51 21.90 36.70
C THR A 16 -13.66 22.18 35.46
N ALA A 17 -12.63 23.01 35.58
CA ALA A 17 -11.65 23.22 34.51
C ALA A 17 -10.78 21.96 34.26
N LEU A 18 -10.43 21.21 35.31
CA LEU A 18 -9.70 19.94 35.22
C LEU A 18 -10.57 18.78 34.69
N THR A 19 -11.87 18.76 34.97
CA THR A 19 -12.79 17.76 34.40
C THR A 19 -13.13 18.02 32.92
N TYR A 20 -12.93 19.24 32.42
CA TYR A 20 -13.03 19.57 30.98
C TYR A 20 -11.70 19.56 30.22
N ALA A 21 -10.57 19.47 30.92
CA ALA A 21 -9.24 19.32 30.35
C ALA A 21 -8.72 17.87 30.48
N ALA A 22 -9.60 16.87 30.38
CA ALA A 22 -9.14 15.54 30.04
C ALA A 22 -8.41 15.65 28.69
N PRO A 23 -7.15 15.19 28.54
CA PRO A 23 -6.51 15.11 27.24
C PRO A 23 -7.44 14.30 26.33
N LYS A 24 -8.11 14.98 25.38
CA LYS A 24 -8.86 14.28 24.35
C LYS A 24 -7.82 13.47 23.58
N ALA A 25 -8.01 12.16 23.49
CA ALA A 25 -7.24 11.34 22.56
C ALA A 25 -7.22 12.07 21.20
N PRO A 26 -6.05 12.26 20.58
CA PRO A 26 -5.97 13.02 19.34
C PRO A 26 -6.91 12.41 18.31
N SER A 27 -7.74 13.24 17.68
CA SER A 27 -8.52 12.77 16.54
C SER A 27 -7.55 12.37 15.43
N PRO A 28 -7.93 11.45 14.54
CA PRO A 28 -7.11 11.10 13.38
C PRO A 28 -6.72 12.33 12.54
N ALA A 29 -7.61 13.32 12.42
CA ALA A 29 -7.30 14.62 11.83
C ALA A 29 -6.18 15.39 12.57
N GLY A 30 -6.11 15.26 13.90
CA GLY A 30 -5.04 15.85 14.72
C GLY A 30 -3.67 15.23 14.48
N LEU A 31 -3.60 14.01 13.94
CA LEU A 31 -2.35 13.35 13.55
C LEU A 31 -1.84 13.79 12.17
N VAL A 32 -2.69 14.41 11.35
CA VAL A 32 -2.28 14.98 10.06
C VAL A 32 -1.82 16.41 10.31
N PRO A 33 -0.51 16.71 10.25
CA PRO A 33 -0.03 18.07 10.42
C PRO A 33 -0.65 18.98 9.36
N GLY A 34 -0.98 20.23 9.67
CA GLY A 34 -1.34 21.19 8.63
C GLY A 34 -0.13 21.46 7.71
N ASN A 35 -0.41 21.83 6.45
CA ASN A 35 0.57 22.16 5.40
C ASN A 35 1.56 21.04 5.04
N ALA A 36 1.27 20.28 3.99
CA ALA A 36 2.20 19.30 3.43
C ALA A 36 3.43 20.01 2.83
N GLY A 37 4.60 19.38 2.93
CA GLY A 37 5.86 19.93 2.44
C GLY A 37 6.54 20.93 3.37
N LYS A 38 5.93 21.29 4.52
CA LYS A 38 6.55 22.20 5.50
C LYS A 38 7.84 21.66 6.13
N HIS A 39 8.01 20.34 6.13
CA HIS A 39 9.18 19.65 6.64
C HIS A 39 10.29 19.48 5.58
N GLY A 40 10.08 20.05 4.38
CA GLY A 40 10.94 19.86 3.23
C GLY A 40 10.63 18.57 2.47
N PHE A 41 11.54 18.18 1.58
CA PHE A 41 11.39 16.96 0.77
C PHE A 41 11.54 15.70 1.62
N VAL A 42 10.98 14.59 1.13
CA VAL A 42 11.27 13.28 1.70
C VAL A 42 12.68 12.84 1.28
N THR A 43 13.43 12.30 2.22
CA THR A 43 14.76 11.70 2.07
C THR A 43 14.82 10.34 2.77
N ILE A 44 15.97 9.68 2.68
CA ILE A 44 16.21 8.35 3.26
C ILE A 44 17.15 8.49 4.45
N HIS A 45 16.75 7.93 5.58
CA HIS A 45 17.59 7.89 6.76
C HIS A 45 18.87 7.08 6.51
N PRO A 46 20.06 7.65 6.79
CA PRO A 46 21.34 7.02 6.45
C PRO A 46 21.51 5.64 7.13
N ASP A 47 21.10 5.53 8.39
CA ASP A 47 21.25 4.27 9.15
C ASP A 47 20.08 3.31 8.98
N THR A 48 18.85 3.77 9.27
CA THR A 48 17.67 2.90 9.35
C THR A 48 17.04 2.57 7.99
N LYS A 49 17.46 3.28 6.92
CA LYS A 49 16.89 3.19 5.55
C LYS A 49 15.37 3.37 5.51
N ARG A 50 14.86 4.23 6.40
CA ARG A 50 13.46 4.68 6.49
C ARG A 50 13.26 5.98 5.72
N LEU A 51 12.02 6.32 5.41
CA LEU A 51 11.69 7.68 4.99
C LEU A 51 11.77 8.65 6.18
N MET A 52 12.42 9.80 5.95
CA MET A 52 12.35 10.98 6.80
C MET A 52 12.17 12.24 5.94
N PHE A 53 11.82 13.36 6.53
CA PHE A 53 11.86 14.66 5.88
C PHE A 53 13.24 15.32 6.04
N GLU A 54 13.53 16.34 5.23
CA GLU A 54 14.82 17.06 5.26
C GLU A 54 15.15 17.69 6.62
N ASP A 55 14.14 18.06 7.41
CA ASP A 55 14.33 18.61 8.76
C ASP A 55 14.58 17.54 9.84
N GLY A 56 14.67 16.26 9.46
CA GLY A 56 14.88 15.14 10.36
C GLY A 56 13.59 14.52 10.93
N THR A 57 12.42 15.09 10.63
CA THR A 57 11.13 14.54 11.06
C THR A 57 10.88 13.21 10.36
N ASP A 58 10.38 12.21 11.08
CA ASP A 58 10.01 10.93 10.50
C ASP A 58 8.87 11.06 9.48
N ALA A 59 9.01 10.43 8.31
CA ALA A 59 8.02 10.51 7.24
C ALA A 59 7.19 9.22 7.16
N ARG A 60 5.88 9.34 7.42
CA ARG A 60 4.92 8.23 7.36
C ARG A 60 3.68 8.62 6.57
N PHE A 61 3.28 7.75 5.66
CA PHE A 61 2.21 8.03 4.71
C PHE A 61 1.10 6.99 4.78
N TYR A 62 -0.09 7.40 5.20
CA TYR A 62 -1.30 6.59 5.13
C TYR A 62 -2.31 7.29 4.28
N GLY A 63 -2.85 6.58 3.30
CA GLY A 63 -3.74 7.25 2.40
C GLY A 63 -4.58 6.37 1.50
N VAL A 64 -5.04 7.02 0.46
CA VAL A 64 -5.96 6.44 -0.50
C VAL A 64 -5.42 6.64 -1.91
N CYS A 65 -5.78 5.72 -2.79
CA CYS A 65 -5.51 5.83 -4.20
C CYS A 65 -6.73 6.40 -4.92
N PHE A 66 -6.51 7.36 -5.80
CA PHE A 66 -7.51 7.95 -6.69
C PHE A 66 -7.27 7.48 -8.12
N GLN A 67 -8.35 7.09 -8.80
CA GLN A 67 -8.33 6.78 -10.23
C GLN A 67 -9.13 7.84 -10.98
N SER A 68 -8.43 8.57 -11.84
CA SER A 68 -9.02 9.47 -12.84
C SER A 68 -9.98 10.55 -12.32
N TYR A 69 -10.01 10.82 -11.01
CA TYR A 69 -10.95 11.76 -10.40
C TYR A 69 -10.82 13.18 -10.97
N LEU A 70 -9.57 13.62 -11.14
CA LEU A 70 -9.19 14.96 -11.60
C LEU A 70 -9.18 15.09 -13.13
N GLU A 71 -9.46 14.01 -13.85
CA GLU A 71 -9.40 13.93 -15.32
C GLU A 71 -10.77 14.22 -15.95
N ALA A 72 -11.57 15.00 -15.22
CA ALA A 72 -12.86 15.46 -15.70
C ALA A 72 -12.62 16.47 -16.83
N SER A 73 -13.32 16.30 -17.95
CA SER A 73 -13.34 17.29 -19.03
C SER A 73 -14.06 18.59 -18.64
N ASN A 74 -14.66 18.64 -17.44
CA ASN A 74 -15.35 19.79 -16.88
C ASN A 74 -14.66 20.21 -15.55
N PRO A 75 -14.68 21.50 -15.19
CA PRO A 75 -14.21 21.95 -13.90
C PRO A 75 -14.94 21.26 -12.74
N ILE A 76 -14.18 20.84 -11.74
CA ILE A 76 -14.68 20.36 -10.44
C ILE A 76 -14.70 21.55 -9.49
N SER A 77 -15.77 21.70 -8.71
CA SER A 77 -15.90 22.82 -7.77
C SER A 77 -14.87 22.73 -6.64
N ASP A 78 -14.37 23.87 -6.16
CA ASP A 78 -13.47 23.90 -5.00
C ASP A 78 -14.18 23.38 -3.74
N GLU A 79 -15.49 23.61 -3.61
CA GLU A 79 -16.31 23.10 -2.50
C GLU A 79 -16.30 21.57 -2.44
N ASP A 80 -16.45 20.88 -3.60
CA ASP A 80 -16.38 19.43 -3.66
C ASP A 80 -14.99 18.91 -3.28
N MET A 81 -13.92 19.57 -3.78
CA MET A 81 -12.54 19.20 -3.45
C MET A 81 -12.25 19.38 -1.96
N ILE A 82 -12.65 20.53 -1.41
CA ILE A 82 -12.49 20.88 0.00
C ILE A 82 -13.19 19.86 0.88
N THR A 83 -14.48 19.60 0.61
CA THR A 83 -15.28 18.68 1.42
C THR A 83 -14.69 17.27 1.39
N LEU A 84 -14.28 16.80 0.20
CA LEU A 84 -13.61 15.51 0.05
C LEU A 84 -12.31 15.44 0.86
N LEU A 85 -11.45 16.46 0.76
CA LEU A 85 -10.16 16.47 1.44
C LEU A 85 -10.31 16.61 2.95
N ASP A 86 -11.34 17.32 3.43
CA ASP A 86 -11.68 17.40 4.85
C ASP A 86 -12.18 16.05 5.37
N ASP A 87 -13.05 15.35 4.65
CA ASP A 87 -13.48 13.99 5.01
C ASP A 87 -12.28 13.01 5.08
N LEU A 88 -11.37 13.09 4.13
CA LEU A 88 -10.15 12.28 4.13
C LEU A 88 -9.23 12.63 5.31
N ARG A 89 -9.08 13.91 5.61
CA ARG A 89 -8.32 14.38 6.77
C ARG A 89 -8.96 13.93 8.09
N GLU A 90 -10.29 13.84 8.19
CA GLU A 90 -10.97 13.24 9.36
C GLU A 90 -10.73 11.74 9.50
N MET A 91 -10.43 11.05 8.39
CA MET A 91 -9.90 9.68 8.40
C MET A 91 -8.38 9.62 8.66
N GLY A 92 -7.77 10.81 8.82
CA GLY A 92 -6.35 11.11 8.91
C GLY A 92 -5.49 10.56 7.78
N VAL A 93 -6.08 10.48 6.59
CA VAL A 93 -5.32 10.38 5.35
C VAL A 93 -4.37 11.57 5.26
N ASN A 94 -3.08 11.28 5.08
CA ASN A 94 -2.03 12.28 4.91
C ASN A 94 -1.28 12.14 3.58
N VAL A 95 -1.68 11.19 2.71
CA VAL A 95 -1.18 11.08 1.34
C VAL A 95 -2.31 10.69 0.38
N ILE A 96 -2.26 11.21 -0.84
CA ILE A 96 -3.12 10.72 -1.94
C ILE A 96 -2.22 10.23 -3.07
N ARG A 97 -2.43 8.99 -3.48
CA ARG A 97 -1.81 8.45 -4.70
C ARG A 97 -2.72 8.66 -5.90
N PHE A 98 -2.16 9.17 -6.99
CA PHE A 98 -2.83 9.21 -8.29
C PHE A 98 -2.37 8.03 -9.12
N GLN A 99 -3.31 7.15 -9.52
CA GLN A 99 -2.96 5.84 -10.07
C GLN A 99 -2.37 5.85 -11.48
N THR A 100 -3.19 6.10 -12.50
CA THR A 100 -2.76 6.17 -13.89
C THR A 100 -3.57 7.24 -14.56
N HIS A 101 -2.95 7.92 -15.52
CA HIS A 101 -3.65 8.91 -16.32
C HIS A 101 -4.39 8.26 -17.48
N THR A 102 -5.66 8.60 -17.67
CA THR A 102 -6.45 8.16 -18.83
C THR A 102 -6.28 9.13 -19.98
N SER A 103 -6.85 8.77 -21.13
CA SER A 103 -6.94 9.67 -22.29
C SER A 103 -7.68 10.98 -21.99
N ARG A 104 -8.44 11.10 -20.88
CA ARG A 104 -9.13 12.35 -20.51
C ARG A 104 -8.19 13.43 -19.94
N MET A 105 -7.00 13.06 -19.49
CA MET A 105 -5.95 14.03 -19.16
C MET A 105 -5.31 14.64 -20.40
N GLN A 106 -5.74 14.26 -21.60
CA GLN A 106 -5.03 14.54 -22.83
C GLN A 106 -5.93 15.09 -23.92
N GLU A 107 -5.29 15.83 -24.82
CA GLU A 107 -5.87 16.32 -26.07
C GLU A 107 -4.84 16.20 -27.21
N GLY A 108 -5.30 16.47 -28.43
CA GLY A 108 -4.50 16.26 -29.65
C GLY A 108 -4.78 14.91 -30.31
N SER A 109 -4.35 14.78 -31.57
CA SER A 109 -4.69 13.62 -32.42
C SER A 109 -4.03 12.31 -31.97
N LEU A 110 -2.94 12.41 -31.22
CA LEU A 110 -2.17 11.31 -30.64
C LEU A 110 -2.18 11.33 -29.11
N GLY A 111 -2.98 12.23 -28.48
CA GLY A 111 -2.97 12.47 -27.04
C GLY A 111 -1.70 13.15 -26.55
N GLU A 112 -1.06 13.96 -27.40
CA GLU A 112 0.27 14.52 -27.21
C GLU A 112 0.33 15.76 -26.31
N LYS A 113 -0.81 16.36 -25.95
CA LYS A 113 -0.91 17.54 -25.08
C LYS A 113 -1.70 17.21 -23.82
N ILE A 114 -1.40 17.91 -22.73
CA ILE A 114 -2.17 17.83 -21.48
C ILE A 114 -3.46 18.64 -21.64
N ASN A 115 -4.59 18.06 -21.25
CA ASN A 115 -5.87 18.75 -21.23
C ASN A 115 -5.84 19.86 -20.16
N PRO A 116 -6.08 21.14 -20.54
CA PRO A 116 -5.94 22.27 -19.62
C PRO A 116 -6.95 22.27 -18.47
N VAL A 117 -8.17 21.77 -18.69
CA VAL A 117 -9.21 21.68 -17.64
C VAL A 117 -8.82 20.63 -16.60
N SER A 118 -8.32 19.47 -17.06
CA SER A 118 -7.85 18.43 -16.16
C SER A 118 -6.58 18.84 -15.39
N LEU A 119 -5.73 19.67 -15.99
CA LEU A 119 -4.55 20.24 -15.33
C LEU A 119 -4.95 21.27 -14.25
N ASP A 120 -5.86 22.19 -14.57
CA ASP A 120 -6.40 23.16 -13.60
C ASP A 120 -7.09 22.47 -12.41
N ASN A 121 -7.93 21.45 -12.68
CA ASN A 121 -8.53 20.62 -11.64
C ASN A 121 -7.47 20.01 -10.71
N ARG A 122 -6.32 19.59 -11.27
CA ARG A 122 -5.22 19.05 -10.49
C ARG A 122 -4.49 20.10 -9.68
N ASP A 123 -4.22 21.25 -10.27
CA ASP A 123 -3.51 22.34 -9.60
C ASP A 123 -4.27 22.84 -8.37
N ARG A 124 -5.59 23.09 -8.52
CA ARG A 124 -6.47 23.46 -7.41
C ARG A 124 -6.56 22.37 -6.35
N PHE A 125 -6.72 21.11 -6.77
CA PHE A 125 -6.77 19.98 -5.84
C PHE A 125 -5.47 19.86 -5.03
N PHE A 126 -4.31 20.00 -5.68
CA PHE A 126 -3.00 19.95 -5.01
C PHE A 126 -2.89 21.09 -3.99
N ALA A 127 -3.25 22.31 -4.36
CA ALA A 127 -3.21 23.44 -3.43
C ALA A 127 -4.14 23.23 -2.21
N HIS A 128 -5.33 22.67 -2.41
CA HIS A 128 -6.24 22.36 -1.30
C HIS A 128 -5.75 21.20 -0.43
N ALA A 129 -5.16 20.16 -1.02
CA ALA A 129 -4.58 19.01 -0.31
C ALA A 129 -3.38 19.44 0.52
N ILE A 130 -2.49 20.25 -0.06
CA ILE A 130 -1.29 20.79 0.59
C ILE A 130 -1.67 21.58 1.83
N LYS A 131 -2.60 22.54 1.73
CA LYS A 131 -3.09 23.31 2.89
C LYS A 131 -3.57 22.42 4.05
N ARG A 132 -4.12 21.26 3.71
CA ARG A 132 -4.64 20.25 4.65
C ARG A 132 -3.63 19.22 5.12
N GLY A 133 -2.35 19.36 4.77
CA GLY A 133 -1.34 18.38 5.22
C GLY A 133 -1.31 17.07 4.44
N ILE A 134 -2.02 17.01 3.32
CA ILE A 134 -2.13 15.81 2.51
C ILE A 134 -1.06 15.87 1.40
N TYR A 135 -0.08 14.99 1.51
CA TYR A 135 0.99 14.78 0.54
C TYR A 135 0.49 14.06 -0.71
N LEU A 136 1.31 14.03 -1.75
CA LEU A 136 0.94 13.56 -3.08
C LEU A 136 1.93 12.50 -3.56
N HIS A 137 1.43 11.37 -4.06
CA HIS A 137 2.21 10.34 -4.72
C HIS A 137 1.78 10.25 -6.18
N MET A 138 2.64 10.68 -7.10
CA MET A 138 2.28 10.86 -8.51
C MET A 138 2.76 9.72 -9.36
N ASN A 139 1.85 9.12 -10.12
CA ASN A 139 2.23 8.23 -11.21
C ASN A 139 2.52 9.05 -12.48
N LEU A 140 3.66 8.78 -13.09
CA LEU A 140 4.15 9.42 -14.31
C LEU A 140 3.77 8.66 -15.58
N HIS A 141 3.13 7.51 -15.43
CA HIS A 141 2.60 6.72 -16.51
C HIS A 141 1.14 7.05 -16.81
N THR A 142 0.84 6.96 -18.10
CA THR A 142 -0.44 7.32 -18.67
C THR A 142 -0.86 6.21 -19.61
N ARG A 143 -2.06 5.68 -19.37
CA ARG A 143 -2.72 4.74 -20.28
C ARG A 143 -3.20 5.42 -21.56
N GLY A 144 -3.21 6.76 -21.61
CA GLY A 144 -3.60 7.53 -22.79
C GLY A 144 -2.42 7.95 -23.68
N TYR A 145 -1.29 8.35 -23.10
CA TYR A 145 -0.18 8.92 -23.90
C TYR A 145 0.50 7.80 -24.66
N ALA A 146 0.83 8.08 -25.92
CA ALA A 146 1.38 7.10 -26.84
C ALA A 146 0.46 5.89 -27.12
N GLN A 147 -0.73 5.77 -26.51
CA GLN A 147 -1.65 4.66 -26.73
C GLN A 147 -2.19 4.66 -28.16
N ALA A 148 -2.55 5.85 -28.67
CA ALA A 148 -2.98 6.01 -30.06
C ALA A 148 -1.84 5.64 -31.03
N LEU A 149 -0.61 6.06 -30.74
CA LEU A 149 0.57 5.70 -31.54
C LEU A 149 0.86 4.20 -31.47
N ALA A 150 0.83 3.61 -30.27
CA ALA A 150 1.05 2.18 -30.07
C ALA A 150 0.02 1.35 -30.85
N LYS A 151 -1.25 1.73 -30.79
CA LYS A 151 -2.33 1.11 -31.56
C LYS A 151 -2.09 1.24 -33.07
N LYS A 152 -1.73 2.43 -33.54
CA LYS A 152 -1.38 2.69 -34.96
C LYS A 152 -0.23 1.79 -35.42
N ASN A 153 0.75 1.54 -34.55
CA ASN A 153 1.94 0.74 -34.83
C ASN A 153 1.77 -0.76 -34.49
N GLY A 154 0.54 -1.21 -34.20
CA GLY A 154 0.18 -2.63 -34.06
C GLY A 154 0.37 -3.23 -32.66
N GLY A 155 0.41 -2.43 -31.61
CA GLY A 155 0.54 -2.84 -30.21
C GLY A 155 -0.41 -2.09 -29.26
N GLY A 156 -0.06 -2.02 -27.99
CA GLY A 156 -0.81 -1.32 -26.94
C GLY A 156 0.10 -0.55 -25.98
N SER A 157 -0.48 0.11 -24.97
CA SER A 157 0.27 0.93 -24.01
C SER A 157 1.30 0.13 -23.22
N GLU A 158 1.10 -1.18 -23.05
CA GLU A 158 2.06 -2.11 -22.45
C GLU A 158 3.41 -2.18 -23.20
N CYS A 159 3.47 -1.70 -24.45
CA CYS A 159 4.70 -1.65 -25.24
C CYS A 159 5.62 -0.48 -24.86
N ILE A 160 5.18 0.44 -23.99
CA ILE A 160 5.91 1.70 -23.71
C ILE A 160 7.34 1.46 -23.25
N VAL A 161 7.60 0.44 -22.43
CA VAL A 161 8.94 0.10 -21.92
C VAL A 161 9.86 -0.51 -22.99
N MET A 162 9.29 -0.97 -24.12
CA MET A 162 10.02 -1.67 -25.18
C MET A 162 10.35 -0.80 -26.38
N ILE A 163 9.56 0.25 -26.66
CA ILE A 163 9.55 0.95 -27.95
C ILE A 163 9.99 2.40 -27.77
N ASP A 164 11.06 2.79 -28.46
CA ASP A 164 11.74 4.07 -28.23
C ASP A 164 10.85 5.28 -28.53
N GLU A 165 10.04 5.21 -29.58
CA GLU A 165 9.07 6.24 -29.92
C GLU A 165 8.00 6.43 -28.83
N LEU A 166 7.57 5.33 -28.18
CA LEU A 166 6.60 5.39 -27.08
C LEU A 166 7.24 5.94 -25.80
N ILE A 167 8.49 5.57 -25.52
CA ILE A 167 9.28 6.14 -24.41
C ILE A 167 9.44 7.64 -24.61
N GLU A 168 9.84 8.07 -25.80
CA GLU A 168 10.08 9.49 -26.08
C GLU A 168 8.79 10.30 -25.96
N MET A 169 7.67 9.75 -26.41
CA MET A 169 6.37 10.31 -26.13
C MET A 169 6.15 10.46 -24.61
N ASN A 170 6.31 9.40 -23.81
CA ASN A 170 6.18 9.49 -22.36
C ASN A 170 7.11 10.54 -21.73
N ASN A 171 8.34 10.65 -22.22
CA ASN A 171 9.32 11.62 -21.73
C ASN A 171 8.84 13.06 -21.90
N ARG A 172 8.17 13.39 -23.00
CA ARG A 172 7.57 14.73 -23.20
C ARG A 172 6.47 14.98 -22.19
N PHE A 173 5.55 14.02 -21.99
CA PHE A 173 4.49 14.14 -20.99
C PHE A 173 5.06 14.38 -19.58
N VAL A 174 6.07 13.60 -19.19
CA VAL A 174 6.73 13.75 -17.89
C VAL A 174 7.44 15.10 -17.78
N SER A 175 8.09 15.56 -18.85
CA SER A 175 8.74 16.88 -18.90
C SER A 175 7.74 18.01 -18.76
N ASP A 176 6.62 17.96 -19.47
CA ASP A 176 5.56 18.96 -19.41
C ASP A 176 4.93 19.01 -18.02
N MET A 177 4.60 17.84 -17.45
CA MET A 177 4.02 17.72 -16.11
C MET A 177 4.96 18.22 -15.00
N LEU A 178 6.25 17.84 -15.02
CA LEU A 178 7.17 18.16 -13.92
C LEU A 178 7.69 19.61 -13.99
N ASN A 179 7.76 20.21 -15.18
CA ASN A 179 8.13 21.62 -15.34
C ASN A 179 6.93 22.58 -15.21
N HIS A 180 5.70 22.07 -15.21
CA HIS A 180 4.51 22.88 -15.01
C HIS A 180 4.52 23.56 -13.63
N VAL A 181 4.31 24.89 -13.63
CA VAL A 181 4.17 25.70 -12.43
C VAL A 181 2.72 25.75 -12.03
N ASN A 182 2.41 25.20 -10.86
CA ASN A 182 1.07 25.28 -10.28
C ASN A 182 0.76 26.75 -9.91
N PRO A 183 -0.22 27.40 -10.54
CA PRO A 183 -0.52 28.81 -10.27
C PRO A 183 -1.05 29.06 -8.84
N HIS A 184 -1.54 28.02 -8.16
CA HIS A 184 -2.09 28.11 -6.80
C HIS A 184 -1.06 27.86 -5.69
N THR A 185 0.09 27.26 -6.00
CA THR A 185 1.21 27.09 -5.04
C THR A 185 2.45 27.91 -5.42
N GLY A 186 2.53 28.38 -6.67
CA GLY A 186 3.67 29.14 -7.20
C GLY A 186 4.93 28.31 -7.44
N ARG A 187 4.83 26.97 -7.37
CA ARG A 187 5.96 26.05 -7.55
C ARG A 187 5.78 25.16 -8.77
N ALA A 188 6.88 24.85 -9.44
CA ALA A 188 6.88 23.74 -10.39
C ALA A 188 6.66 22.42 -9.66
N TYR A 189 6.02 21.44 -10.30
CA TYR A 189 5.81 20.13 -9.68
C TYR A 189 7.14 19.45 -9.29
N LYS A 190 8.21 19.61 -10.07
CA LYS A 190 9.56 19.12 -9.70
C LYS A 190 10.16 19.76 -8.44
N ASP A 191 9.63 20.91 -8.02
CA ASP A 191 10.11 21.70 -6.88
C ASP A 191 9.12 21.70 -5.70
N GLU A 192 8.06 20.89 -5.74
CA GLU A 192 7.01 20.85 -4.72
C GLU A 192 7.26 19.75 -3.66
N PRO A 193 7.74 20.08 -2.44
CA PRO A 193 8.05 19.10 -1.40
C PRO A 193 6.84 18.30 -0.89
N ALA A 194 5.61 18.76 -1.18
CA ALA A 194 4.42 17.99 -0.87
C ALA A 194 4.20 16.78 -1.80
N ILE A 195 4.87 16.73 -2.96
CA ILE A 195 4.97 15.51 -3.75
C ILE A 195 6.08 14.66 -3.11
N VAL A 196 5.77 13.42 -2.75
CA VAL A 196 6.71 12.56 -1.98
C VAL A 196 7.40 11.53 -2.85
N SER A 197 6.75 11.14 -3.94
CA SER A 197 7.25 10.12 -4.85
C SER A 197 6.68 10.30 -6.26
N LEU A 198 7.55 10.00 -7.23
CA LEU A 198 7.29 9.91 -8.65
C LEU A 198 7.39 8.44 -9.07
N GLN A 199 6.24 7.85 -9.36
CA GLN A 199 6.13 6.46 -9.76
C GLN A 199 6.18 6.34 -11.29
N LEU A 200 7.17 5.61 -11.83
CA LEU A 200 7.44 5.52 -13.26
C LEU A 200 6.38 4.76 -14.06
N GLY A 201 5.66 3.83 -13.42
CA GLY A 201 4.72 2.92 -14.03
C GLY A 201 3.65 2.44 -13.05
N ASN A 202 2.50 2.00 -13.56
CA ASN A 202 1.54 1.22 -12.77
C ASN A 202 1.48 -0.20 -13.29
N GLU A 203 2.12 -1.15 -12.61
CA GLU A 203 2.18 -2.55 -13.02
C GLU A 203 2.66 -2.73 -14.49
N HIS A 204 3.36 -1.73 -15.02
CA HIS A 204 3.69 -1.57 -16.43
C HIS A 204 4.99 -2.26 -16.82
N HIS A 205 5.08 -3.53 -16.42
CA HIS A 205 6.27 -4.35 -16.53
C HIS A 205 6.17 -5.24 -17.75
N THR A 206 7.30 -5.50 -18.37
CA THR A 206 7.49 -6.41 -19.51
C THR A 206 7.03 -7.86 -19.26
N TYR A 207 6.62 -8.23 -18.06
CA TYR A 207 6.14 -9.58 -17.72
C TYR A 207 4.89 -9.59 -16.81
N SER A 208 4.22 -8.45 -16.56
CA SER A 208 3.03 -8.44 -15.71
C SER A 208 1.83 -9.15 -16.36
N ARG A 209 0.86 -9.58 -15.53
CA ARG A 209 -0.30 -10.41 -15.90
C ARG A 209 -1.17 -9.82 -17.03
N ALA A 210 -1.29 -8.49 -17.10
CA ALA A 210 -2.03 -7.79 -18.14
C ALA A 210 -1.13 -7.27 -19.29
N GLY A 211 0.19 -7.40 -19.14
CA GLY A 211 1.19 -6.85 -20.05
C GLY A 211 1.69 -7.85 -21.10
N TRP A 212 2.94 -7.65 -21.49
CA TRP A 212 3.60 -8.29 -22.62
C TRP A 212 3.61 -9.83 -22.55
N ARG A 213 3.58 -10.41 -21.33
CA ARG A 213 3.58 -11.85 -21.05
C ARG A 213 2.57 -12.67 -21.85
N ASN A 214 1.40 -12.10 -22.10
CA ASN A 214 0.30 -12.82 -22.75
C ASN A 214 -0.05 -12.27 -24.14
N ASN A 215 0.67 -11.26 -24.62
CA ASN A 215 0.22 -10.44 -25.74
C ASN A 215 1.23 -10.26 -26.87
N TYR A 216 2.52 -10.61 -26.71
CA TYR A 216 3.50 -10.40 -27.79
C TYR A 216 3.07 -11.02 -29.12
N LEU A 217 2.61 -12.28 -29.10
CA LEU A 217 2.17 -12.97 -30.31
C LEU A 217 1.00 -12.28 -31.04
N LYS A 218 0.23 -11.43 -30.33
CA LYS A 218 -0.90 -10.66 -30.89
C LYS A 218 -0.45 -9.34 -31.54
N HIS A 219 0.74 -8.83 -31.22
CA HIS A 219 1.25 -7.60 -31.82
C HIS A 219 1.56 -7.79 -33.31
N LYS A 220 1.53 -6.69 -34.05
CA LYS A 220 1.74 -6.62 -35.51
C LYS A 220 2.59 -5.41 -35.85
N GLY A 221 2.97 -5.31 -37.13
CA GLY A 221 3.56 -4.10 -37.69
C GLY A 221 4.88 -3.68 -37.02
N PRO A 222 5.15 -2.36 -36.97
CA PRO A 222 6.42 -1.82 -36.48
C PRO A 222 6.78 -2.25 -35.06
N ILE A 223 5.81 -2.34 -34.13
CA ILE A 223 6.09 -2.75 -32.75
C ILE A 223 6.65 -4.17 -32.70
N LYS A 224 6.06 -5.10 -33.44
CA LYS A 224 6.55 -6.48 -33.47
C LYS A 224 7.97 -6.56 -34.05
N GLN A 225 8.24 -5.82 -35.11
CA GLN A 225 9.56 -5.76 -35.76
C GLN A 225 10.62 -5.18 -34.83
N GLU A 226 10.31 -4.11 -34.11
CA GLU A 226 11.24 -3.46 -33.21
C GLU A 226 11.62 -4.36 -32.02
N VAL A 227 10.64 -5.06 -31.45
CA VAL A 227 10.95 -6.03 -30.38
C VAL A 227 11.77 -7.20 -30.93
N GLN A 228 11.42 -7.72 -32.11
CA GLN A 228 12.18 -8.77 -32.78
C GLN A 228 13.66 -8.37 -32.98
N ARG A 229 13.90 -7.13 -33.41
CA ARG A 229 15.23 -6.55 -33.56
C ARG A 229 15.97 -6.46 -32.23
N LYS A 230 15.34 -5.89 -31.20
CA LYS A 230 15.95 -5.74 -29.86
C LYS A 230 16.24 -7.09 -29.20
N PHE A 231 15.39 -8.09 -29.38
CA PHE A 231 15.62 -9.43 -28.86
C PHE A 231 16.83 -10.11 -29.52
N ASN A 232 16.98 -10.02 -30.84
CA ASN A 232 18.16 -10.56 -31.51
C ASN A 232 19.44 -9.81 -31.12
N ALA A 233 19.36 -8.50 -30.89
CA ALA A 233 20.48 -7.74 -30.36
C ALA A 233 20.87 -8.20 -28.94
N PHE A 234 19.88 -8.47 -28.08
CA PHE A 234 20.10 -9.05 -26.76
C PHE A 234 20.76 -10.42 -26.84
N LEU A 235 20.25 -11.32 -27.69
CA LEU A 235 20.84 -12.65 -27.88
C LEU A 235 22.27 -12.57 -28.40
N LYS A 236 22.57 -11.65 -29.34
CA LYS A 236 23.93 -11.43 -29.84
C LYS A 236 24.89 -10.94 -28.74
N GLY A 237 24.40 -10.10 -27.83
CA GLY A 237 25.18 -9.64 -26.67
C GLY A 237 25.45 -10.76 -25.66
N LYS A 238 24.48 -11.66 -25.45
CA LYS A 238 24.58 -12.78 -24.51
C LYS A 238 25.37 -13.98 -25.07
N TYR A 239 25.20 -14.24 -26.36
CA TYR A 239 25.81 -15.35 -27.10
C TYR A 239 26.59 -14.79 -28.29
N PRO A 240 27.93 -14.66 -28.19
CA PRO A 240 28.73 -14.03 -29.24
C PRO A 240 28.68 -14.73 -30.60
N THR A 241 28.35 -16.03 -30.63
CA THR A 241 28.24 -16.83 -31.86
C THR A 241 26.96 -17.67 -31.87
N ARG A 242 26.52 -18.09 -33.07
CA ARG A 242 25.40 -19.02 -33.23
C ARG A 242 25.66 -20.35 -32.53
N GLU A 243 26.91 -20.82 -32.53
CA GLU A 243 27.33 -22.06 -31.86
C GLU A 243 27.13 -21.95 -30.33
N ALA A 244 27.42 -20.78 -29.74
CA ALA A 244 27.18 -20.55 -28.32
C ALA A 244 25.67 -20.56 -27.99
N LEU A 245 24.85 -19.95 -28.84
CA LEU A 245 23.39 -20.01 -28.69
C LEU A 245 22.87 -21.44 -28.88
N SER A 246 23.34 -22.16 -29.90
CA SER A 246 22.97 -23.54 -30.17
C SER A 246 23.34 -24.46 -29.01
N LYS A 247 24.50 -24.25 -28.37
CA LYS A 247 24.89 -24.99 -27.15
C LYS A 247 23.94 -24.72 -25.99
N ALA A 248 23.41 -23.50 -25.86
CA ALA A 248 22.50 -23.12 -24.78
C ALA A 248 21.05 -23.58 -25.03
N TRP A 249 20.57 -23.49 -26.28
CA TRP A 249 19.18 -23.75 -26.66
C TRP A 249 18.95 -25.16 -27.20
N GLY A 250 19.98 -25.85 -27.67
CA GLY A 250 19.88 -27.16 -28.28
C GLY A 250 18.90 -27.14 -29.46
N ASP A 251 17.96 -28.09 -29.45
CA ASP A 251 16.95 -28.28 -30.49
C ASP A 251 15.90 -27.15 -30.56
N LEU A 252 15.91 -26.19 -29.62
CA LEU A 252 15.04 -25.02 -29.67
C LEU A 252 15.49 -23.96 -30.68
N LEU A 253 16.72 -24.04 -31.19
CA LEU A 253 17.27 -23.13 -32.21
C LEU A 253 17.23 -23.81 -33.58
N GLU A 254 16.42 -23.30 -34.50
CA GLU A 254 16.31 -23.88 -35.84
C GLU A 254 17.58 -23.65 -36.68
N ALA A 255 17.79 -24.51 -37.69
CA ALA A 255 18.99 -24.48 -38.53
C ALA A 255 19.24 -23.11 -39.20
N GLY A 256 18.17 -22.40 -39.58
CA GLY A 256 18.24 -21.09 -40.21
C GLY A 256 18.32 -19.89 -39.25
N GLU A 257 18.07 -20.11 -37.95
CA GLU A 257 18.00 -19.06 -36.94
C GLU A 257 19.39 -18.62 -36.49
N ASP A 258 19.62 -17.31 -36.50
CA ASP A 258 20.89 -16.68 -36.15
C ASP A 258 20.67 -15.23 -35.66
N PRO A 259 21.07 -14.89 -34.43
CA PRO A 259 20.96 -13.52 -33.91
C PRO A 259 21.64 -12.48 -34.80
N ALA A 260 22.73 -12.84 -35.48
CA ALA A 260 23.44 -11.94 -36.38
C ALA A 260 22.62 -11.59 -37.63
N LYS A 261 21.70 -12.47 -38.04
CA LYS A 261 20.74 -12.23 -39.13
C LYS A 261 19.45 -11.55 -38.65
N GLY A 262 19.27 -11.39 -37.35
CA GLY A 262 18.09 -10.77 -36.76
C GLY A 262 16.81 -11.62 -36.88
N ASN A 263 16.93 -12.92 -37.15
CA ASN A 263 15.80 -13.77 -37.51
C ASN A 263 15.42 -14.82 -36.44
N VAL A 264 16.05 -14.83 -35.25
CA VAL A 264 15.64 -15.72 -34.15
C VAL A 264 14.31 -15.24 -33.58
N PRO A 265 13.20 -15.98 -33.69
CA PRO A 265 11.87 -15.48 -33.38
C PRO A 265 11.66 -15.32 -31.87
N VAL A 266 11.06 -14.20 -31.49
CA VAL A 266 10.58 -13.92 -30.13
C VAL A 266 9.42 -14.85 -29.78
N CYS A 267 9.33 -15.29 -28.53
CA CYS A 267 8.17 -15.97 -27.96
C CYS A 267 7.50 -15.12 -26.87
N ASN A 268 6.32 -15.54 -26.40
CA ASN A 268 5.81 -14.98 -25.15
C ASN A 268 6.75 -15.37 -24.00
N PRO A 269 7.14 -14.46 -23.08
CA PRO A 269 7.91 -14.84 -21.92
C PRO A 269 7.07 -15.74 -21.03
N TYR A 270 7.68 -16.82 -20.55
CA TYR A 270 7.00 -17.77 -19.67
C TYR A 270 7.57 -17.67 -18.26
N VAL A 271 6.68 -17.48 -17.31
CA VAL A 271 7.00 -17.56 -15.87
C VAL A 271 6.10 -18.63 -15.29
N ARG A 272 6.71 -19.54 -14.54
CA ARG A 272 6.00 -20.59 -13.81
C ARG A 272 4.89 -19.97 -12.96
N THR A 273 3.71 -20.58 -13.00
CA THR A 273 2.57 -20.18 -12.18
C THR A 273 2.09 -21.35 -11.33
N TRP A 274 1.11 -21.13 -10.46
CA TRP A 274 0.43 -22.22 -9.76
C TRP A 274 -0.47 -23.04 -10.70
N LYS A 275 -0.97 -22.45 -11.81
CA LYS A 275 -1.80 -23.12 -12.82
C LYS A 275 -0.97 -23.96 -13.80
N ASP A 276 0.23 -23.48 -14.11
CA ASP A 276 1.17 -24.14 -14.97
C ASP A 276 2.54 -24.17 -14.29
N THR A 277 2.92 -25.36 -13.83
CA THR A 277 4.05 -25.60 -12.94
C THR A 277 5.29 -26.12 -13.66
N ARG A 278 5.26 -26.22 -14.99
CA ARG A 278 6.44 -26.64 -15.76
C ARG A 278 7.57 -25.63 -15.60
N ASP A 279 8.78 -26.11 -15.78
CA ASP A 279 9.94 -25.22 -15.81
C ASP A 279 10.05 -24.54 -17.20
N PRO A 280 10.47 -23.26 -17.26
CA PRO A 280 10.72 -22.56 -18.52
C PRO A 280 11.88 -23.24 -19.27
N ASN A 281 11.75 -23.40 -20.58
CA ASN A 281 12.87 -23.82 -21.42
C ASN A 281 13.90 -22.68 -21.61
N ALA A 282 15.07 -22.97 -22.18
CA ALA A 282 16.15 -21.97 -22.32
C ALA A 282 15.73 -20.71 -23.08
N LYS A 283 14.95 -20.86 -24.16
CA LYS A 283 14.41 -19.75 -24.95
C LYS A 283 13.47 -18.86 -24.13
N GLU A 284 12.58 -19.47 -23.35
CA GLU A 284 11.66 -18.75 -22.47
C GLU A 284 12.38 -18.04 -21.31
N GLN A 285 13.44 -18.65 -20.75
CA GLN A 285 14.28 -18.00 -19.75
C GLN A 285 14.96 -16.76 -20.31
N ASP A 286 15.54 -16.86 -21.51
CA ASP A 286 16.13 -15.70 -22.20
C ASP A 286 15.12 -14.64 -22.54
N MET A 287 13.87 -15.03 -22.81
CA MET A 287 12.77 -14.13 -23.03
C MET A 287 12.47 -13.28 -21.79
N VAL A 288 12.44 -13.91 -20.61
CA VAL A 288 12.27 -13.22 -19.32
C VAL A 288 13.46 -12.30 -19.02
N LEU A 289 14.68 -12.74 -19.31
CA LEU A 289 15.89 -11.92 -19.11
C LEU A 289 15.94 -10.73 -20.08
N PHE A 290 15.50 -10.90 -21.32
CA PHE A 290 15.37 -9.80 -22.28
C PHE A 290 14.37 -8.76 -21.79
N CYS A 291 13.20 -9.21 -21.34
CA CYS A 291 12.20 -8.33 -20.73
C CYS A 291 12.79 -7.50 -19.59
N ASP A 292 13.49 -8.16 -18.67
CA ASP A 292 14.11 -7.50 -17.54
C ASP A 292 15.19 -6.49 -17.96
N ALA A 293 16.00 -6.83 -18.97
CA ALA A 293 16.95 -5.89 -19.56
C ALA A 293 16.28 -4.65 -20.18
N MET A 294 15.08 -4.80 -20.76
CA MET A 294 14.31 -3.67 -21.26
C MET A 294 13.72 -2.82 -20.13
N GLN A 295 13.30 -3.44 -19.03
CA GLN A 295 12.84 -2.74 -17.83
C GLN A 295 13.99 -1.93 -17.19
N ASP A 296 15.16 -2.54 -17.01
CA ASP A 296 16.38 -1.88 -16.51
C ASP A 296 16.76 -0.67 -17.38
N ARG A 297 16.72 -0.85 -18.71
CA ARG A 297 16.94 0.24 -19.67
C ARG A 297 15.92 1.37 -19.47
N TYR A 298 14.64 1.06 -19.37
CA TYR A 298 13.58 2.06 -19.17
C TYR A 298 13.79 2.84 -17.87
N HIS A 299 14.10 2.16 -16.76
CA HIS A 299 14.41 2.81 -15.48
C HIS A 299 15.58 3.78 -15.59
N LYS A 300 16.66 3.40 -16.29
CA LYS A 300 17.81 4.28 -16.53
C LYS A 300 17.45 5.51 -17.35
N ILE A 301 16.67 5.33 -18.43
CA ILE A 301 16.20 6.45 -19.27
C ILE A 301 15.35 7.42 -18.46
N MET A 302 14.37 6.91 -17.71
CA MET A 302 13.46 7.75 -16.92
C MET A 302 14.20 8.46 -15.78
N ARG A 303 15.13 7.77 -15.10
CA ARG A 303 15.93 8.37 -14.04
C ARG A 303 16.83 9.48 -14.58
N ASP A 304 17.47 9.28 -15.74
CA ASP A 304 18.26 10.31 -16.41
C ASP A 304 17.39 11.51 -16.83
N LEU A 305 16.21 11.25 -17.40
CA LEU A 305 15.24 12.30 -17.73
C LEU A 305 14.90 13.14 -16.50
N ILE A 306 14.46 12.51 -15.41
CA ILE A 306 14.00 13.21 -14.21
C ILE A 306 15.17 13.96 -13.54
N ARG A 307 16.29 13.27 -13.31
CA ARG A 307 17.42 13.80 -12.54
C ARG A 307 18.25 14.80 -13.33
N ASN A 308 18.56 14.52 -14.59
CA ASN A 308 19.57 15.26 -15.34
C ASN A 308 18.97 16.22 -16.36
N LYS A 309 17.88 15.83 -17.05
CA LYS A 309 17.26 16.68 -18.08
C LYS A 309 16.23 17.66 -17.52
N ILE A 310 15.31 17.18 -16.68
CA ILE A 310 14.27 18.00 -16.02
C ILE A 310 14.86 18.77 -14.82
N GLY A 311 15.81 18.13 -14.12
CA GLY A 311 16.54 18.73 -13.00
C GLY A 311 15.92 18.49 -11.63
N ASP A 312 14.97 17.57 -11.50
CA ASP A 312 14.41 17.17 -10.21
C ASP A 312 15.46 16.38 -9.42
N LYS A 313 15.94 16.93 -8.30
CA LYS A 313 17.00 16.28 -7.49
C LYS A 313 16.51 15.57 -6.25
N LYS A 314 15.23 15.70 -5.88
CA LYS A 314 14.79 15.43 -4.50
C LYS A 314 13.65 14.43 -4.37
N HIS A 315 12.70 14.38 -5.31
CA HIS A 315 11.57 13.46 -5.18
C HIS A 315 12.00 12.00 -5.18
N MET A 316 11.43 11.13 -4.33
CA MET A 316 11.69 9.69 -4.47
C MET A 316 11.20 9.18 -5.82
N ILE A 317 11.97 8.33 -6.50
CA ILE A 317 11.50 7.63 -7.69
C ILE A 317 11.19 6.17 -7.34
N SER A 318 10.03 5.69 -7.77
CA SER A 318 9.61 4.29 -7.59
C SER A 318 9.01 3.69 -8.86
N ASP A 319 8.82 2.38 -8.87
CA ASP A 319 8.01 1.67 -9.88
C ASP A 319 7.36 0.48 -9.18
N ASN A 320 6.04 0.38 -9.23
CA ASN A 320 5.31 -0.59 -8.42
C ASN A 320 5.14 -1.93 -9.13
N GLY A 321 5.17 -3.03 -8.40
CA GLY A 321 4.60 -4.25 -8.95
C GLY A 321 4.11 -5.22 -7.92
N TRP A 322 3.70 -6.41 -8.37
CA TRP A 322 3.00 -7.32 -7.48
C TRP A 322 3.98 -7.92 -6.47
N ILE A 323 3.53 -7.95 -5.22
CA ILE A 323 4.28 -8.61 -4.16
C ILE A 323 4.46 -10.12 -4.41
N ARG A 324 3.68 -10.72 -5.33
CA ARG A 324 3.74 -12.14 -5.71
C ARG A 324 4.00 -12.29 -7.21
N GLY A 325 5.10 -12.94 -7.57
CA GLY A 325 5.40 -13.36 -8.94
C GLY A 325 6.44 -12.53 -9.70
N ASP A 326 6.86 -11.38 -9.16
CA ASP A 326 7.69 -10.42 -9.89
C ASP A 326 9.07 -10.18 -9.22
N THR A 327 9.73 -11.22 -8.71
CA THR A 327 11.00 -11.08 -7.95
C THR A 327 12.11 -10.40 -8.75
N LEU A 328 12.24 -10.73 -10.04
CA LEU A 328 13.27 -10.13 -10.89
C LEU A 328 13.01 -8.63 -11.11
N MET A 329 11.75 -8.22 -11.32
CA MET A 329 11.37 -6.80 -11.41
C MET A 329 11.69 -6.05 -10.13
N ARG A 330 11.32 -6.63 -8.99
CA ARG A 330 11.60 -5.99 -7.71
C ARG A 330 13.10 -5.80 -7.53
N LYS A 331 13.93 -6.76 -7.95
CA LYS A 331 15.39 -6.59 -7.99
C LYS A 331 15.82 -5.45 -8.90
N THR A 332 15.31 -5.38 -10.12
CA THR A 332 15.66 -4.33 -11.09
C THR A 332 15.25 -2.94 -10.64
N ALA A 333 14.01 -2.77 -10.16
CA ALA A 333 13.54 -1.53 -9.55
C ALA A 333 14.37 -1.18 -8.29
N HIS A 334 14.65 -2.17 -7.44
CA HIS A 334 15.49 -1.99 -6.26
C HIS A 334 16.93 -1.65 -6.61
N ALA A 335 17.48 -2.06 -7.74
CA ALA A 335 18.83 -1.67 -8.16
C ALA A 335 18.84 -0.21 -8.66
N ASN A 336 17.81 0.22 -9.38
CA ASN A 336 17.83 1.46 -10.14
C ASN A 336 17.14 2.66 -9.48
N LEU A 337 16.13 2.44 -8.62
CA LEU A 337 15.22 3.48 -8.14
C LEU A 337 15.41 3.78 -6.65
N ASP A 338 14.76 4.80 -6.10
CA ASP A 338 15.08 5.31 -4.76
C ASP A 338 14.30 4.57 -3.65
N MET A 339 13.09 4.10 -3.96
CA MET A 339 12.18 3.45 -3.02
C MET A 339 11.64 2.13 -3.57
N MET A 340 11.45 1.15 -2.69
CA MET A 340 10.70 -0.06 -3.03
C MET A 340 9.20 0.25 -3.03
N ASP A 341 8.50 -0.19 -4.06
CA ASP A 341 7.08 0.06 -4.23
C ASP A 341 6.34 -1.22 -4.65
N LEU A 342 5.26 -1.52 -3.94
CA LEU A 342 4.50 -2.75 -4.09
C LEU A 342 3.02 -2.51 -4.22
N GLN A 343 2.38 -3.48 -4.87
CA GLN A 343 0.95 -3.70 -4.79
C GLN A 343 0.66 -5.03 -4.12
N HIS A 344 -0.37 -5.02 -3.27
CA HIS A 344 -0.81 -6.21 -2.57
C HIS A 344 -2.31 -6.25 -2.33
N TYR A 345 -2.97 -7.21 -2.97
CA TYR A 345 -4.37 -7.49 -2.73
C TYR A 345 -4.53 -8.77 -1.93
N TRP A 346 -5.36 -8.70 -0.89
CA TRP A 346 -5.72 -9.85 -0.07
C TRP A 346 -6.63 -10.77 -0.87
N PRO A 347 -6.60 -12.10 -0.67
CA PRO A 347 -7.44 -13.00 -1.44
C PRO A 347 -8.89 -12.56 -1.40
N HIS A 348 -9.47 -12.55 -2.59
CA HIS A 348 -10.67 -11.82 -2.88
C HIS A 348 -11.49 -12.61 -3.90
N GLY A 349 -12.81 -12.51 -3.77
CA GLY A 349 -13.77 -13.19 -4.64
C GLY A 349 -13.73 -12.70 -6.11
N PRO A 350 -14.74 -13.05 -6.92
CA PRO A 350 -14.81 -12.66 -8.32
C PRO A 350 -14.84 -11.14 -8.49
N ARG A 351 -14.60 -10.65 -9.71
CA ARG A 351 -14.52 -9.20 -9.98
C ARG A 351 -15.84 -8.41 -9.86
N LYS A 352 -16.92 -9.04 -9.41
CA LYS A 352 -18.25 -8.42 -9.29
C LYS A 352 -18.73 -8.57 -7.86
N ARG A 353 -19.43 -7.56 -7.35
CA ARG A 353 -20.07 -7.64 -6.04
C ARG A 353 -20.97 -8.88 -5.96
N LEU A 354 -20.87 -9.57 -4.83
CA LEU A 354 -21.68 -10.72 -4.50
C LEU A 354 -22.86 -10.26 -3.66
N ALA A 355 -23.98 -10.98 -3.75
CA ALA A 355 -25.03 -10.80 -2.75
C ALA A 355 -24.46 -11.17 -1.37
N ALA A 356 -24.92 -10.50 -0.31
CA ALA A 356 -24.38 -10.71 1.05
C ALA A 356 -24.42 -12.18 1.52
N LYS A 357 -25.39 -12.98 1.04
CA LYS A 357 -25.49 -14.42 1.31
C LYS A 357 -24.36 -15.23 0.67
N ASP A 358 -23.81 -14.75 -0.43
CA ASP A 358 -22.74 -15.37 -1.22
C ASP A 358 -21.36 -14.77 -0.89
N ALA A 359 -21.31 -13.83 0.06
CA ALA A 359 -20.09 -13.24 0.61
C ALA A 359 -19.10 -14.34 1.00
N PHE A 360 -17.88 -14.25 0.48
CA PHE A 360 -16.82 -15.19 0.82
C PHE A 360 -16.15 -14.80 2.16
N ALA A 361 -15.44 -15.74 2.76
CA ALA A 361 -14.94 -15.61 4.13
C ALA A 361 -13.45 -15.97 4.18
N VAL A 362 -12.59 -14.99 3.94
CA VAL A 362 -11.13 -15.13 4.08
C VAL A 362 -10.64 -14.15 5.13
N SER A 363 -10.20 -14.66 6.27
CA SER A 363 -9.67 -13.84 7.36
C SER A 363 -8.23 -13.46 7.05
N THR A 364 -7.94 -12.17 7.23
CA THR A 364 -6.58 -11.64 7.03
C THR A 364 -5.61 -12.18 8.08
N ILE A 365 -6.12 -12.51 9.27
CA ILE A 365 -5.35 -13.04 10.38
C ILE A 365 -5.17 -14.55 10.26
N LYS A 366 -6.25 -15.30 10.01
CA LYS A 366 -6.21 -16.76 10.01
C LYS A 366 -5.52 -17.32 8.77
N ASP A 367 -5.78 -16.73 7.61
CA ASP A 367 -5.52 -17.40 6.35
C ASP A 367 -4.22 -16.93 5.68
N MET A 368 -3.75 -15.69 5.94
CA MET A 368 -2.72 -15.08 5.08
C MET A 368 -1.66 -14.19 5.74
N GLY A 369 -1.85 -13.73 6.98
CA GLY A 369 -1.02 -12.67 7.60
C GLY A 369 0.50 -12.93 7.58
N ILE A 370 0.95 -14.13 7.94
CA ILE A 370 2.38 -14.48 8.00
C ILE A 370 3.01 -14.49 6.59
N SER A 371 2.28 -14.96 5.57
CA SER A 371 2.79 -15.00 4.20
C SER A 371 3.03 -13.61 3.62
N ILE A 372 2.20 -12.64 4.03
CA ILE A 372 2.26 -11.26 3.57
C ILE A 372 3.41 -10.54 4.25
N LEU A 373 3.55 -10.69 5.58
CA LEU A 373 4.72 -10.18 6.31
C LEU A 373 6.03 -10.70 5.71
N ALA A 374 6.11 -12.00 5.38
CA ALA A 374 7.27 -12.57 4.73
C ALA A 374 7.53 -11.94 3.36
N SER A 375 6.49 -11.76 2.55
CA SER A 375 6.62 -11.18 1.20
C SER A 375 7.00 -9.69 1.23
N MET A 376 6.48 -8.92 2.19
CA MET A 376 6.84 -7.51 2.38
C MET A 376 8.31 -7.39 2.79
N ASN A 377 8.76 -8.22 3.75
CA ASN A 377 10.15 -8.21 4.21
C ASN A 377 11.14 -8.60 3.11
N THR A 378 10.89 -9.70 2.38
CA THR A 378 11.78 -10.10 1.28
C THR A 378 11.75 -9.15 0.10
N ALA A 379 10.69 -8.37 -0.07
CA ALA A 379 10.65 -7.34 -1.11
C ALA A 379 11.43 -6.08 -0.75
N ARG A 380 11.61 -5.78 0.53
CA ARG A 380 12.40 -4.63 0.98
C ARG A 380 13.90 -4.85 0.95
N GLU A 381 14.32 -6.12 1.01
CA GLU A 381 15.72 -6.51 1.13
C GLU A 381 16.13 -7.31 -0.11
N PHE A 382 17.03 -6.74 -0.91
CA PHE A 382 17.68 -7.44 -2.01
C PHE A 382 19.19 -7.33 -1.87
N ASP A 383 19.86 -8.49 -1.93
CA ASP A 383 21.32 -8.62 -1.78
C ASP A 383 21.84 -7.94 -0.50
N GLY A 384 21.06 -8.02 0.59
CA GLY A 384 21.35 -7.42 1.90
C GLY A 384 21.12 -5.91 1.97
N ILE A 385 20.73 -5.25 0.88
CA ILE A 385 20.44 -3.82 0.83
C ILE A 385 18.96 -3.61 1.14
N LYS A 386 18.68 -2.80 2.16
CA LYS A 386 17.33 -2.43 2.58
C LYS A 386 16.97 -1.06 2.03
N LYS A 387 15.83 -0.94 1.35
CA LYS A 387 15.24 0.34 0.91
C LYS A 387 14.01 0.73 1.73
N PRO A 388 13.65 2.03 1.77
CA PRO A 388 12.34 2.43 2.26
C PRO A 388 11.26 1.76 1.39
N GLY A 389 10.15 1.39 2.01
CA GLY A 389 9.07 0.66 1.34
C GLY A 389 7.77 1.44 1.33
N PHE A 390 7.07 1.39 0.21
CA PHE A 390 5.73 1.95 0.03
C PHE A 390 4.81 0.90 -0.59
N ILE A 391 3.61 0.71 -0.06
CA ILE A 391 2.58 -0.14 -0.67
C ILE A 391 1.55 0.75 -1.33
N THR A 392 1.71 0.98 -2.63
CA THR A 392 0.89 1.94 -3.37
C THR A 392 -0.51 1.45 -3.71
N GLU A 393 -0.76 0.15 -3.63
CA GLU A 393 -2.10 -0.41 -3.71
C GLU A 393 -2.27 -1.54 -2.72
N TYR A 394 -3.27 -1.43 -1.85
CA TYR A 394 -3.77 -2.58 -1.12
C TYR A 394 -5.29 -2.54 -0.95
N ASN A 395 -5.93 -3.71 -1.02
CA ASN A 395 -7.32 -3.89 -0.62
C ASN A 395 -7.73 -5.37 -0.51
N SER A 396 -8.96 -5.61 -0.02
CA SER A 396 -9.74 -6.84 -0.07
C SER A 396 -11.09 -6.54 -0.71
N HIS A 397 -11.75 -7.56 -1.26
CA HIS A 397 -13.14 -7.43 -1.69
C HIS A 397 -14.00 -6.93 -0.53
N LEU A 398 -14.91 -5.98 -0.82
CA LEU A 398 -15.83 -5.43 0.18
C LEU A 398 -16.81 -6.47 0.74
N ASP A 399 -17.21 -7.43 -0.10
CA ASP A 399 -18.08 -8.55 0.32
C ASP A 399 -17.32 -9.68 1.04
N ASN A 400 -16.06 -9.48 1.43
CA ASN A 400 -15.40 -10.40 2.34
C ASN A 400 -15.99 -10.20 3.75
N LYS A 401 -16.46 -11.28 4.39
CA LYS A 401 -17.00 -11.22 5.76
C LYS A 401 -15.99 -10.70 6.79
N TYR A 402 -14.70 -10.78 6.48
CA TYR A 402 -13.60 -10.28 7.31
C TYR A 402 -12.91 -9.04 6.72
N ALA A 403 -13.55 -8.31 5.81
CA ALA A 403 -12.96 -7.10 5.20
C ALA A 403 -12.54 -6.04 6.22
N TRP A 404 -13.18 -6.01 7.39
CA TRP A 404 -12.87 -5.10 8.49
C TRP A 404 -11.54 -5.45 9.21
N GLU A 405 -11.07 -6.69 9.16
CA GLU A 405 -9.77 -7.08 9.72
C GLU A 405 -8.59 -6.52 8.91
N LEU A 406 -8.83 -6.24 7.62
CA LEU A 406 -7.80 -5.89 6.66
C LEU A 406 -6.93 -4.71 7.09
N TYR A 407 -7.55 -3.57 7.35
CA TYR A 407 -6.85 -2.32 7.61
C TYR A 407 -5.97 -2.41 8.86
N PRO A 408 -6.46 -2.84 10.04
CA PRO A 408 -5.62 -2.95 11.22
C PRO A 408 -4.48 -3.97 11.03
N VAL A 409 -4.74 -5.11 10.40
CA VAL A 409 -3.72 -6.13 10.17
C VAL A 409 -2.67 -5.63 9.20
N HIS A 410 -3.08 -5.00 8.10
CA HIS A 410 -2.18 -4.42 7.12
C HIS A 410 -1.28 -3.34 7.71
N ALA A 411 -1.82 -2.43 8.53
CA ALA A 411 -1.02 -1.41 9.21
C ALA A 411 0.02 -2.01 10.15
N VAL A 412 -0.35 -3.04 10.91
CA VAL A 412 0.59 -3.77 11.77
C VAL A 412 1.67 -4.46 10.95
N MET A 413 1.29 -5.17 9.88
CA MET A 413 2.27 -5.81 8.99
C MET A 413 3.18 -4.78 8.32
N CYS A 414 2.65 -3.61 7.96
CA CYS A 414 3.45 -2.51 7.46
C CYS A 414 4.44 -2.02 8.52
N ASN A 415 4.04 -1.84 9.78
CA ASN A 415 4.99 -1.48 10.85
C ASN A 415 6.06 -2.56 11.06
N LEU A 416 5.67 -3.84 11.14
CA LEU A 416 6.59 -4.96 11.33
C LEU A 416 7.56 -5.16 10.17
N ALA A 417 7.05 -5.07 8.95
CA ALA A 417 7.87 -5.13 7.75
C ALA A 417 8.62 -3.83 7.49
N GLY A 418 8.29 -2.79 8.23
CA GLY A 418 8.86 -1.48 8.08
C GLY A 418 8.53 -0.80 6.74
N ILE A 419 7.27 -0.70 6.40
CA ILE A 419 6.74 0.06 5.29
C ILE A 419 6.41 1.48 5.78
N ASP A 420 6.97 2.50 5.12
CA ASP A 420 6.82 3.91 5.48
C ASP A 420 5.64 4.59 4.80
N GLY A 421 5.09 3.99 3.74
CA GLY A 421 3.87 4.50 3.11
C GLY A 421 2.92 3.41 2.64
N THR A 422 1.62 3.65 2.73
CA THR A 422 0.61 2.76 2.15
C THR A 422 -0.65 3.49 1.70
N THR A 423 -1.22 3.07 0.57
CA THR A 423 -2.46 3.64 0.03
C THR A 423 -3.50 2.59 -0.33
N VAL A 424 -4.73 2.78 0.15
CA VAL A 424 -5.88 1.90 -0.11
C VAL A 424 -6.34 2.04 -1.56
N TRP A 425 -6.44 0.92 -2.27
CA TRP A 425 -7.03 0.86 -3.62
C TRP A 425 -8.50 0.41 -3.56
N LEU A 426 -9.52 1.19 -3.86
CA LEU A 426 -9.53 2.49 -4.51
C LEU A 426 -10.54 3.38 -3.80
N TYR A 427 -10.23 4.66 -3.66
CA TYR A 427 -11.19 5.65 -3.17
C TYR A 427 -11.88 6.35 -4.35
N GLN A 428 -13.21 6.45 -4.26
CA GLN A 428 -14.08 7.16 -5.19
C GLN A 428 -15.00 8.10 -4.41
N SER A 429 -15.05 9.36 -4.81
CA SER A 429 -15.84 10.40 -4.14
C SER A 429 -17.21 10.64 -4.78
N ASP A 430 -17.50 10.04 -5.95
CA ASP A 430 -18.71 10.33 -6.73
C ASP A 430 -19.40 9.09 -7.32
N ASN A 431 -20.55 9.31 -7.95
CA ASN A 431 -21.36 8.29 -8.65
C ASN A 431 -20.99 8.17 -10.14
N ARG A 432 -19.90 8.80 -10.63
CA ARG A 432 -19.57 8.72 -12.05
C ARG A 432 -19.22 7.27 -12.42
N PRO A 433 -19.63 6.80 -13.61
CA PRO A 433 -19.21 5.50 -14.12
C PRO A 433 -17.71 5.57 -14.45
N ALA A 434 -16.88 5.25 -13.47
CA ALA A 434 -15.58 4.69 -13.74
C ALA A 434 -15.79 3.26 -14.27
N TRP A 435 -14.83 2.76 -15.06
CA TRP A 435 -14.72 1.33 -15.38
C TRP A 435 -14.63 0.46 -14.09
N TRP A 436 -14.49 1.11 -12.93
CA TRP A 436 -14.47 0.61 -11.56
C TRP A 436 -15.45 1.37 -10.63
N SER A 437 -16.75 1.40 -10.97
CA SER A 437 -17.84 2.11 -10.25
C SER A 437 -18.00 1.69 -8.77
N SER A 438 -18.97 2.30 -8.06
CA SER A 438 -19.42 1.84 -6.74
C SER A 438 -19.76 0.35 -6.69
N ASP A 439 -20.15 -0.24 -7.83
CA ASP A 439 -20.50 -1.66 -7.95
C ASP A 439 -19.26 -2.55 -8.07
N HIS A 440 -18.08 -1.94 -8.15
CA HIS A 440 -16.81 -2.62 -8.14
C HIS A 440 -16.38 -2.92 -6.70
N TRP A 441 -15.93 -4.15 -6.51
CA TRP A 441 -15.65 -4.83 -5.25
C TRP A 441 -14.47 -4.31 -4.42
N PHE A 442 -13.66 -3.36 -4.93
CA PHE A 442 -12.59 -2.69 -4.18
C PHE A 442 -12.86 -1.20 -3.90
N SER A 443 -13.97 -0.64 -4.40
CA SER A 443 -14.16 0.82 -4.39
C SER A 443 -14.76 1.30 -3.06
N PHE A 444 -13.97 2.02 -2.26
CA PHE A 444 -14.49 2.88 -1.18
C PHE A 444 -15.21 4.04 -1.82
N ASN A 445 -16.53 4.08 -1.66
CA ASN A 445 -17.35 5.15 -2.22
C ASN A 445 -17.91 6.01 -1.09
N ARG A 446 -17.65 7.32 -1.14
CA ARG A 446 -18.16 8.31 -0.17
C ARG A 446 -19.69 8.28 -0.02
N VAL A 447 -20.41 8.10 -1.13
CA VAL A 447 -21.88 8.15 -1.21
C VAL A 447 -22.50 6.82 -0.78
N ASN A 448 -21.89 5.69 -1.17
CA ASN A 448 -22.50 4.37 -1.07
C ASN A 448 -21.89 3.47 0.02
N SER A 449 -20.74 3.83 0.57
CA SER A 449 -20.12 3.12 1.69
C SER A 449 -20.45 3.89 2.95
N ASN A 450 -21.06 3.26 3.94
CA ASN A 450 -21.18 3.87 5.26
C ASN A 450 -19.77 3.91 5.87
N VAL A 451 -19.03 4.98 5.58
CA VAL A 451 -17.64 5.18 5.99
C VAL A 451 -17.51 5.10 7.51
N GLY A 452 -18.55 5.50 8.24
CA GLY A 452 -18.65 5.36 9.69
C GLY A 452 -18.67 3.91 10.19
N ASP A 453 -19.12 2.95 9.38
CA ASP A 453 -19.20 1.53 9.75
C ASP A 453 -17.90 0.75 9.43
N ARG A 454 -16.90 1.37 8.78
CA ARG A 454 -15.73 0.66 8.20
C ARG A 454 -14.35 1.18 8.62
N LEU A 455 -14.28 2.00 9.67
CA LEU A 455 -13.08 2.24 10.52
C LEU A 455 -11.72 2.36 9.81
N ILE A 456 -11.59 3.37 8.95
CA ILE A 456 -10.33 3.89 8.44
C ILE A 456 -9.59 4.82 9.43
N PRO A 457 -10.25 5.63 10.30
CA PRO A 457 -9.54 6.61 11.13
C PRO A 457 -8.69 6.04 12.28
N PHE A 458 -9.04 4.88 12.83
CA PHE A 458 -8.39 4.32 14.03
C PHE A 458 -7.06 3.61 13.74
N VAL A 459 -6.98 2.93 12.60
CA VAL A 459 -5.80 2.21 12.08
C VAL A 459 -4.62 3.16 11.87
N LEU A 460 -4.94 4.40 11.52
CA LEU A 460 -3.97 5.46 11.32
C LEU A 460 -3.14 5.77 12.57
N GLY A 461 -3.77 5.86 13.75
CA GLY A 461 -3.04 6.18 14.98
C GLY A 461 -1.96 5.14 15.29
N ALA A 462 -2.29 3.85 15.15
CA ALA A 462 -1.34 2.75 15.30
C ALA A 462 -0.29 2.69 14.17
N TYR A 463 -0.65 3.08 12.94
CA TYR A 463 0.28 3.11 11.82
C TYR A 463 1.27 4.28 11.89
N LEU A 464 0.78 5.49 12.18
CA LEU A 464 1.57 6.72 12.27
C LEU A 464 2.40 6.82 13.54
N ALA A 465 2.03 6.12 14.62
CA ALA A 465 2.80 6.09 15.87
C ALA A 465 4.19 5.41 15.74
N ARG A 466 4.56 4.91 14.54
CA ARG A 466 5.86 4.32 14.19
C ARG A 466 6.41 3.34 15.22
N VAL A 467 6.19 2.05 14.95
CA VAL A 467 6.93 0.96 15.61
C VAL A 467 8.10 0.57 14.74
N ASP A 468 9.32 0.79 15.22
CA ASP A 468 10.50 0.16 14.66
C ASP A 468 10.75 -1.14 15.43
N VAL A 469 10.54 -2.29 14.78
CA VAL A 469 10.92 -3.58 15.36
C VAL A 469 12.45 -3.64 15.40
N LYS A 470 13.02 -3.51 16.60
CA LYS A 470 14.48 -3.56 16.82
C LYS A 470 15.05 -4.97 16.71
N GLU A 471 14.24 -5.99 16.96
CA GLU A 471 14.63 -7.37 16.72
C GLU A 471 14.50 -7.71 15.24
N GLU A 472 15.60 -8.15 14.65
CA GLU A 472 15.61 -8.71 13.31
C GLU A 472 14.60 -9.88 13.28
N ILE A 473 13.44 -9.69 12.65
CA ILE A 473 12.49 -10.79 12.46
C ILE A 473 13.28 -11.88 11.74
N ASN A 474 13.48 -13.04 12.41
CA ASN A 474 14.41 -14.09 11.98
C ASN A 474 14.38 -14.26 10.46
N SER A 475 15.36 -13.63 9.81
CA SER A 475 15.31 -13.38 8.37
C SER A 475 15.46 -14.69 7.62
N ALA A 476 16.17 -15.68 8.20
CA ALA A 476 16.32 -17.02 7.64
C ALA A 476 14.97 -17.76 7.54
N MET A 477 14.16 -17.75 8.60
CA MET A 477 12.85 -18.41 8.59
C MET A 477 11.86 -17.69 7.66
N LEU A 478 11.87 -16.34 7.63
CA LEU A 478 11.06 -15.57 6.68
C LEU A 478 11.50 -15.82 5.22
N LYS A 479 12.81 -15.87 4.95
CA LYS A 479 13.39 -16.21 3.64
C LYS A 479 12.98 -17.62 3.21
N GLN A 480 13.00 -18.60 4.12
CA GLN A 480 12.49 -19.96 3.84
C GLN A 480 10.99 -19.97 3.51
N LEU A 481 10.17 -19.23 4.26
CA LEU A 481 8.74 -19.16 4.01
C LEU A 481 8.44 -18.48 2.66
N ALA A 482 9.14 -17.38 2.35
CA ALA A 482 9.05 -16.70 1.07
C ALA A 482 9.51 -17.60 -0.09
N GLN A 483 10.63 -18.33 0.05
CA GLN A 483 11.08 -19.30 -0.94
C GLN A 483 10.04 -20.40 -1.21
N ARG A 484 9.29 -20.84 -0.18
CA ARG A 484 8.20 -21.81 -0.37
C ARG A 484 7.01 -21.22 -1.14
N VAL A 485 6.72 -19.93 -0.95
CA VAL A 485 5.71 -19.19 -1.71
C VAL A 485 6.17 -19.01 -3.17
N ASP A 486 7.39 -18.52 -3.37
CA ASP A 486 7.97 -18.27 -4.70
C ASP A 486 8.15 -19.57 -5.51
N ALA A 487 8.50 -20.68 -4.86
CA ALA A 487 8.64 -21.98 -5.52
C ALA A 487 7.29 -22.66 -5.86
N GLY A 488 6.15 -22.03 -5.56
CA GLY A 488 4.83 -22.64 -5.73
C GLY A 488 4.60 -23.91 -4.89
N LYS A 489 5.49 -24.20 -3.93
CA LYS A 489 5.44 -25.39 -3.07
C LYS A 489 4.48 -25.22 -1.89
N ALA A 490 4.03 -24.01 -1.64
CA ALA A 490 2.97 -23.72 -0.69
C ALA A 490 1.59 -23.88 -1.35
N LYS A 491 1.10 -25.13 -1.44
CA LYS A 491 -0.31 -25.39 -1.77
C LYS A 491 -1.19 -24.72 -0.70
N GLY A 492 -2.03 -23.77 -1.12
CA GLY A 492 -2.91 -22.99 -0.23
C GLY A 492 -2.48 -21.53 0.04
N LEU A 493 -1.27 -21.11 -0.37
CA LEU A 493 -0.81 -19.72 -0.20
C LEU A 493 -0.90 -18.89 -1.50
N SER A 494 -1.20 -19.52 -2.64
CA SER A 494 -1.51 -18.89 -3.93
C SER A 494 -3.00 -19.08 -4.26
N VAL A 495 -3.85 -18.12 -3.87
CA VAL A 495 -5.24 -18.10 -4.33
C VAL A 495 -5.30 -17.26 -5.60
N ASP A 496 -5.58 -17.89 -6.74
CA ASP A 496 -5.94 -17.19 -7.98
C ASP A 496 -7.39 -17.49 -8.35
N PHE A 497 -8.23 -16.56 -7.93
CA PHE A 497 -9.25 -15.81 -8.67
C PHE A 497 -10.19 -16.45 -9.69
N ASP A 498 -10.11 -17.72 -10.10
CA ASP A 498 -11.15 -18.24 -11.03
C ASP A 498 -11.33 -19.77 -11.15
N ALA A 499 -10.81 -20.59 -10.24
CA ALA A 499 -11.25 -21.99 -10.19
C ALA A 499 -11.12 -22.56 -8.77
N SER A 500 -12.27 -23.02 -8.26
CA SER A 500 -12.49 -23.82 -7.05
C SER A 500 -11.97 -23.27 -5.71
N LEU A 501 -12.56 -22.15 -5.26
CA LEU A 501 -12.61 -21.79 -3.83
C LEU A 501 -13.12 -22.96 -2.96
N ALA A 502 -13.97 -23.83 -3.53
CA ALA A 502 -14.49 -25.04 -2.88
C ALA A 502 -13.42 -26.12 -2.60
N GLU A 503 -12.41 -26.30 -3.47
CA GLU A 503 -11.32 -27.26 -3.22
C GLU A 503 -10.27 -26.70 -2.26
N GLN A 504 -10.06 -25.38 -2.26
CA GLN A 504 -9.09 -24.72 -1.39
C GLN A 504 -9.57 -24.66 0.07
N LEU A 505 -10.88 -24.54 0.31
CA LEU A 505 -11.47 -24.64 1.64
C LEU A 505 -11.32 -26.05 2.26
N ALA A 506 -11.06 -27.08 1.46
CA ALA A 506 -10.80 -28.44 1.94
C ALA A 506 -9.33 -28.66 2.39
N ALA A 507 -8.38 -27.85 1.89
CA ALA A 507 -6.96 -27.94 2.25
C ALA A 507 -6.71 -27.21 3.59
N LYS A 508 -7.13 -27.85 4.68
CA LYS A 508 -6.91 -27.38 6.05
C LYS A 508 -5.42 -27.29 6.40
N SER A 509 -5.11 -26.28 7.22
CA SER A 509 -3.99 -26.14 8.16
C SER A 509 -2.63 -25.70 7.60
N PHE A 510 -2.33 -24.41 7.80
CA PHE A 510 -1.02 -24.00 8.28
C PHE A 510 -1.16 -23.57 9.75
N VAL A 511 -0.35 -24.23 10.60
CA VAL A 511 -0.19 -23.96 12.02
C VAL A 511 1.25 -23.52 12.23
N SER A 512 1.41 -22.34 12.81
CA SER A 512 2.48 -21.97 13.76
C SER A 512 2.02 -20.62 14.31
N SER A 513 2.13 -20.27 15.58
CA SER A 513 2.70 -20.79 16.82
C SER A 513 2.51 -19.61 17.80
N ASP A 514 2.38 -19.84 19.09
CA ASP A 514 2.06 -18.82 20.12
C ASP A 514 3.10 -17.68 20.21
N LYS A 515 3.11 -16.77 19.24
CA LYS A 515 4.11 -15.71 19.10
C LYS A 515 3.52 -14.38 19.54
N GLN A 516 3.91 -13.97 20.74
CA GLN A 516 3.82 -12.60 21.21
C GLN A 516 4.77 -11.74 20.37
N VAL A 517 4.26 -10.65 19.79
CA VAL A 517 5.11 -9.63 19.16
C VAL A 517 5.05 -8.41 20.06
N MET A 518 6.10 -8.21 20.86
CA MET A 518 6.25 -7.00 21.67
C MET A 518 6.79 -5.88 20.79
N MET A 519 6.11 -4.74 20.84
CA MET A 519 6.40 -3.60 19.98
C MET A 519 6.83 -2.41 20.87
N ASP A 520 8.11 -2.06 20.78
CA ASP A 520 8.66 -0.85 21.39
C ASP A 520 8.35 0.36 20.49
N PHE A 521 7.74 1.41 21.05
CA PHE A 521 7.57 2.68 20.35
C PHE A 521 8.53 3.69 20.99
N PRO A 522 9.18 4.57 20.22
CA PRO A 522 10.23 5.42 20.77
C PRO A 522 9.67 6.69 21.42
N ALA A 523 10.27 7.15 22.52
CA ALA A 523 10.14 8.55 22.95
C ALA A 523 11.22 9.39 22.22
N GLY A 524 10.80 10.25 21.28
CA GLY A 524 11.64 11.16 20.47
C GLY A 524 12.68 10.49 19.54
N THR A 525 12.62 9.16 19.41
CA THR A 525 13.64 8.25 18.88
C THR A 525 15.04 8.44 19.47
N MET A 526 15.18 8.18 20.78
CA MET A 526 16.31 7.38 21.31
C MET A 526 16.01 6.70 22.67
N LEU A 527 16.16 5.37 22.67
CA LEU A 527 16.32 4.36 23.76
C LEU A 527 15.36 4.35 24.96
N LEU A 528 14.49 3.31 25.05
CA LEU A 528 14.07 2.71 26.33
C LEU A 528 13.76 1.20 26.19
N ASP A 529 14.09 0.45 27.24
CA ASP A 529 14.01 -1.01 27.40
C ASP A 529 12.57 -1.55 27.62
N LYS A 530 11.52 -0.86 27.14
CA LYS A 530 10.12 -1.21 27.46
C LYS A 530 9.10 -0.92 26.34
N PRO A 531 8.11 -1.82 26.14
CA PRO A 531 7.12 -1.74 25.07
C PRO A 531 6.04 -0.68 25.33
N GLN A 532 5.66 0.04 24.27
CA GLN A 532 4.56 1.02 24.25
C GLN A 532 3.30 0.48 23.56
N ALA A 533 3.37 -0.67 22.90
CA ALA A 533 2.20 -1.48 22.59
C ALA A 533 2.43 -2.97 22.78
N ILE A 534 1.32 -3.68 22.91
CA ILE A 534 1.27 -5.14 22.85
C ILE A 534 0.38 -5.51 21.68
N PHE A 535 0.88 -6.41 20.83
CA PHE A 535 0.08 -7.04 19.80
C PHE A 535 0.15 -8.55 19.94
N HIS A 536 -1.00 -9.19 20.02
CA HIS A 536 -1.10 -10.63 20.11
C HIS A 536 -2.09 -11.17 19.10
N VAL A 537 -1.66 -12.19 18.38
CA VAL A 537 -2.51 -13.01 17.50
C VAL A 537 -2.44 -14.43 18.03
N GLY A 538 -3.60 -15.01 18.36
CA GLY A 538 -3.63 -16.31 18.99
C GLY A 538 -5.01 -16.94 19.02
N SER A 539 -5.14 -18.05 19.73
CA SER A 539 -6.38 -18.72 20.11
C SER A 539 -6.29 -19.10 21.59
N GLY A 540 -7.42 -19.30 22.27
CA GLY A 540 -7.43 -19.48 23.72
C GLY A 540 -7.13 -18.19 24.49
N SER A 541 -6.85 -18.29 25.80
CA SER A 541 -6.59 -17.08 26.61
C SER A 541 -5.16 -16.58 26.44
N PHE A 542 -4.99 -15.27 26.26
CA PHE A 542 -3.71 -14.58 26.29
C PHE A 542 -3.47 -13.99 27.67
N LYS A 543 -2.29 -14.24 28.22
CA LYS A 543 -1.84 -13.70 29.50
C LYS A 543 -0.56 -12.90 29.31
N HIS A 544 -0.59 -11.68 29.79
CA HIS A 544 0.53 -10.75 29.84
C HIS A 544 0.59 -10.13 31.24
N PRO A 545 1.76 -9.73 31.76
CA PRO A 545 1.85 -9.04 33.05
C PRO A 545 0.95 -7.80 33.20
N LEU A 546 0.59 -7.15 32.08
CA LEU A 546 -0.29 -5.98 32.03
C LEU A 546 -1.76 -6.29 31.71
N LEU A 547 -2.05 -7.47 31.16
CA LEU A 547 -3.41 -7.80 30.77
C LEU A 547 -3.67 -9.31 30.70
N THR A 548 -4.92 -9.69 30.85
CA THR A 548 -5.38 -11.01 30.42
C THR A 548 -6.54 -10.82 29.45
N PHE A 549 -6.47 -11.47 28.29
CA PHE A 549 -7.57 -11.54 27.36
C PHE A 549 -8.07 -12.97 27.23
N THR A 550 -9.37 -13.16 27.42
CA THR A 550 -10.04 -14.46 27.31
C THR A 550 -11.17 -14.33 26.30
N PRO A 551 -11.01 -14.84 25.06
CA PRO A 551 -12.10 -14.84 24.09
C PRO A 551 -13.27 -15.69 24.59
N TYR A 552 -14.51 -15.31 24.30
CA TYR A 552 -15.68 -16.11 24.72
C TYR A 552 -15.76 -17.46 24.04
N ASN A 553 -15.21 -17.55 22.83
CA ASN A 553 -14.99 -18.81 22.15
C ASN A 553 -13.49 -19.05 22.04
N THR A 554 -12.95 -19.95 22.87
CA THR A 554 -11.52 -20.27 22.92
C THR A 554 -11.00 -20.91 21.63
N ASP A 555 -11.88 -21.45 20.78
CA ASP A 555 -11.53 -22.02 19.48
C ASP A 555 -11.44 -20.96 18.37
N GLN A 556 -11.91 -19.73 18.64
CA GLN A 556 -11.76 -18.62 17.71
C GLN A 556 -10.36 -18.01 17.82
N ARG A 557 -9.74 -17.79 16.66
CA ARG A 557 -8.53 -16.99 16.57
C ARG A 557 -8.88 -15.52 16.71
N TYR A 558 -8.02 -14.77 17.37
CA TYR A 558 -8.19 -13.35 17.59
C TYR A 558 -6.89 -12.60 17.38
N CYS A 559 -7.06 -11.30 17.30
CA CYS A 559 -6.02 -10.31 17.40
C CYS A 559 -6.45 -9.30 18.47
N ILE A 560 -5.53 -9.03 19.40
CA ILE A 560 -5.66 -7.96 20.39
C ILE A 560 -4.45 -7.04 20.29
N GLY A 561 -4.71 -5.73 20.30
CA GLY A 561 -3.72 -4.66 20.29
C GLY A 561 -3.95 -3.70 21.45
N LEU A 562 -2.90 -3.28 22.15
CA LEU A 562 -2.94 -2.26 23.19
C LEU A 562 -1.90 -1.22 22.90
N PHE A 563 -2.26 0.06 22.77
CA PHE A 563 -1.34 1.12 22.34
C PHE A 563 -1.38 2.28 23.34
N ALA A 564 -0.23 2.68 23.87
CA ALA A 564 -0.13 3.92 24.64
C ALA A 564 -0.36 5.14 23.72
N LEU A 565 -1.14 6.12 24.18
CA LEU A 565 -1.47 7.34 23.42
C LEU A 565 -0.81 8.61 23.97
N ASP A 566 -0.02 8.49 25.04
CA ASP A 566 0.54 9.61 25.80
C ASP A 566 2.07 9.58 25.89
N ASP A 567 2.72 8.96 24.91
CA ASP A 567 4.19 8.88 24.77
C ASP A 567 4.92 8.26 25.98
N LYS A 568 4.23 7.37 26.72
CA LYS A 568 4.78 6.65 27.88
C LYS A 568 4.83 5.13 27.66
N PRO A 569 5.72 4.40 28.37
CA PRO A 569 5.67 2.94 28.44
C PRO A 569 4.26 2.45 28.79
N LEU A 570 3.82 1.31 28.26
CA LEU A 570 2.45 0.81 28.51
C LEU A 570 2.16 0.58 30.01
N THR A 571 3.20 0.29 30.80
CA THR A 571 3.15 0.18 32.28
C THR A 571 2.90 1.51 33.00
N GLU A 572 3.21 2.63 32.36
CA GLU A 572 3.20 4.00 32.92
C GLU A 572 2.18 4.91 32.21
N SER A 573 1.67 4.47 31.06
CA SER A 573 0.69 5.17 30.25
C SER A 573 -0.60 5.40 31.02
N LYS A 574 -1.12 6.61 30.90
CA LYS A 574 -2.42 7.02 31.43
C LYS A 574 -3.54 6.89 30.41
N MET A 575 -3.18 6.65 29.14
CA MET A 575 -4.14 6.54 28.04
C MET A 575 -3.76 5.37 27.15
N ILE A 576 -4.50 4.28 27.26
CA ILE A 576 -4.27 3.06 26.47
C ILE A 576 -5.45 2.83 25.55
N ARG A 577 -5.16 2.65 24.27
CA ARG A 577 -6.12 2.26 23.25
C ARG A 577 -6.11 0.75 23.08
N VAL A 578 -7.28 0.14 23.25
CA VAL A 578 -7.48 -1.30 23.06
C VAL A 578 -8.14 -1.54 21.71
N PHE A 579 -7.66 -2.56 21.01
CA PHE A 579 -8.22 -3.13 19.80
C PHE A 579 -8.43 -4.63 20.02
N SER A 580 -9.60 -5.18 19.71
CA SER A 580 -9.84 -6.62 19.66
C SER A 580 -10.73 -6.96 18.49
N ILE A 581 -10.42 -8.01 17.75
CA ILE A 581 -11.27 -8.47 16.64
C ILE A 581 -12.28 -9.56 17.02
N VAL A 582 -12.27 -10.01 18.27
CA VAL A 582 -13.26 -10.97 18.77
C VAL A 582 -13.84 -10.53 20.10
N ASP A 583 -15.00 -11.07 20.39
CA ASP A 583 -15.65 -10.94 21.69
C ASP A 583 -14.89 -11.74 22.77
N GLY A 584 -14.82 -11.17 23.97
CA GLY A 584 -14.05 -11.74 25.06
C GLY A 584 -14.03 -10.88 26.31
N THR A 585 -13.31 -11.35 27.31
CA THR A 585 -13.06 -10.61 28.55
C THR A 585 -11.64 -10.07 28.52
N LEU A 586 -11.47 -8.76 28.66
CA LEU A 586 -10.18 -8.13 28.89
C LEU A 586 -10.06 -7.72 30.35
N ASN A 587 -9.01 -8.18 31.02
CA ASN A 587 -8.64 -7.75 32.36
C ASN A 587 -7.35 -6.90 32.29
N MET A 588 -7.41 -5.67 32.78
CA MET A 588 -6.29 -4.72 32.86
C MET A 588 -6.28 -4.01 34.22
N PRO A 589 -5.53 -4.55 35.20
CA PRO A 589 -5.43 -3.94 36.53
C PRO A 589 -4.91 -2.50 36.52
N GLY A 590 -5.60 -1.60 37.21
CA GLY A 590 -5.23 -0.19 37.40
C GLY A 590 -5.80 0.78 36.37
N PHE A 591 -6.73 0.36 35.50
CA PHE A 591 -7.34 1.23 34.47
C PHE A 591 -8.85 1.37 34.68
N ALA A 592 -9.33 2.62 34.63
CA ALA A 592 -10.74 2.98 34.51
C ALA A 592 -11.07 3.33 33.04
N GLY A 593 -12.34 3.50 32.70
CA GLY A 593 -12.74 3.80 31.32
C GLY A 593 -13.95 4.71 31.31
N THR A 594 -13.89 5.74 30.46
CA THR A 594 -15.01 6.66 30.23
C THR A 594 -15.73 6.31 28.93
N TRP A 595 -17.05 6.22 29.05
CA TRP A 595 -18.00 5.91 27.98
C TRP A 595 -17.92 6.91 26.81
N GLN A 596 -17.86 6.42 25.57
CA GLN A 596 -18.12 7.23 24.38
C GLN A 596 -19.45 6.78 23.71
N PRO A 597 -20.35 7.71 23.34
CA PRO A 597 -21.74 7.40 22.97
C PRO A 597 -21.97 6.44 21.80
N ASN A 598 -20.97 6.27 20.92
CA ASN A 598 -21.11 5.43 19.73
C ASN A 598 -20.74 3.95 19.96
N ASN A 599 -20.33 3.61 21.19
CA ASN A 599 -19.92 2.26 21.57
C ASN A 599 -20.96 1.64 22.52
N ARG A 600 -21.69 0.62 22.07
CA ARG A 600 -22.71 -0.10 22.87
C ARG A 600 -22.09 -1.10 23.86
N PHE A 601 -21.18 -0.66 24.73
CA PHE A 601 -20.61 -1.50 25.80
C PHE A 601 -21.29 -1.23 27.14
N ASN A 602 -21.52 -2.30 27.90
CA ASN A 602 -22.40 -2.44 29.08
C ASN A 602 -23.90 -2.30 28.79
N LYS A 603 -24.57 -3.43 28.51
CA LYS A 603 -25.85 -3.62 29.19
C LYS A 603 -25.51 -3.99 30.63
N PRO A 604 -25.93 -3.22 31.64
CA PRO A 604 -25.91 -3.73 33.00
C PRO A 604 -26.69 -5.04 32.97
N THR A 605 -26.06 -6.12 33.41
CA THR A 605 -26.85 -7.29 33.81
C THR A 605 -27.87 -6.78 34.83
N ARG A 606 -29.13 -7.15 34.62
CA ARG A 606 -30.21 -6.85 35.56
C ARG A 606 -29.70 -7.15 36.97
N ASN A 607 -29.67 -6.10 37.81
CA ASN A 607 -29.45 -6.13 39.26
C ASN A 607 -28.01 -6.30 39.78
N GLY A 608 -27.05 -5.51 39.28
CA GLY A 608 -25.74 -5.39 39.96
C GLY A 608 -25.04 -4.05 39.73
N THR A 609 -25.15 -3.14 40.69
CA THR A 609 -24.27 -1.97 40.80
C THR A 609 -22.88 -2.42 41.24
N SER A 610 -22.02 -2.77 40.28
CA SER A 610 -20.57 -2.74 40.51
C SER A 610 -19.89 -2.40 39.19
N GLN A 611 -19.30 -1.21 39.12
CA GLN A 611 -18.22 -0.96 38.17
C GLN A 611 -17.09 -1.89 38.60
N VAL A 612 -16.85 -2.96 37.84
CA VAL A 612 -15.68 -3.79 38.07
C VAL A 612 -14.50 -3.02 37.47
N GLU A 613 -13.85 -2.20 38.30
CA GLU A 613 -12.52 -1.69 37.97
C GLU A 613 -11.67 -2.88 37.50
N ASN A 614 -10.99 -2.71 36.36
CA ASN A 614 -10.08 -3.69 35.75
C ASN A 614 -10.66 -4.74 34.81
N GLN A 615 -11.98 -5.00 34.75
CA GLN A 615 -12.54 -6.05 33.87
C GLN A 615 -13.53 -5.50 32.85
N TRP A 616 -13.31 -5.82 31.58
CA TRP A 616 -14.03 -5.29 30.43
C TRP A 616 -14.61 -6.44 29.59
N THR A 617 -15.93 -6.44 29.45
CA THR A 617 -16.70 -7.38 28.61
C THR A 617 -16.81 -6.81 27.20
N LEU A 618 -16.24 -7.52 26.24
CA LEU A 618 -16.20 -7.16 24.83
C LEU A 618 -17.32 -7.95 24.12
N ASP A 619 -18.53 -7.40 24.05
CA ASP A 619 -19.74 -8.08 23.52
C ASP A 619 -20.17 -7.55 22.14
N ARG A 620 -20.55 -8.47 21.24
CA ARG A 620 -21.21 -8.21 19.95
C ARG A 620 -20.43 -7.26 19.02
N ALA A 621 -19.18 -7.61 18.71
CA ALA A 621 -18.43 -6.93 17.66
C ALA A 621 -18.52 -7.71 16.33
N PRO A 622 -19.58 -7.52 15.50
CA PRO A 622 -19.60 -8.14 14.18
C PRO A 622 -18.46 -7.64 13.26
N ASN A 623 -17.75 -6.56 13.63
CA ASN A 623 -16.80 -5.83 12.78
C ASN A 623 -15.49 -5.38 13.51
N GLY A 624 -15.10 -6.06 14.59
CA GLY A 624 -13.97 -5.64 15.43
C GLY A 624 -14.31 -4.53 16.42
N LEU A 625 -13.50 -4.42 17.48
CA LEU A 625 -13.75 -3.64 18.68
C LEU A 625 -12.61 -2.69 19.01
N TYR A 626 -12.94 -1.46 19.42
CA TYR A 626 -11.96 -0.48 19.88
C TYR A 626 -12.51 0.43 20.98
N PHE A 627 -11.67 0.76 21.96
CA PHE A 627 -11.99 1.69 23.05
C PHE A 627 -10.72 2.21 23.73
N ASP A 628 -10.82 3.36 24.39
CA ASP A 628 -9.74 3.95 25.15
C ASP A 628 -9.95 3.71 26.66
N LEU A 629 -8.89 3.30 27.34
CA LEU A 629 -8.78 3.12 28.78
C LEU A 629 -7.94 4.25 29.36
N LEU A 630 -8.43 4.84 30.46
CA LEU A 630 -7.77 5.92 31.17
C LEU A 630 -7.35 5.43 32.56
N ARG A 631 -6.08 5.60 32.90
CA ARG A 631 -5.55 5.16 34.19
C ARG A 631 -5.96 6.05 35.35
#